data_AF-A0A973H8A4-F1
#
_entry.id   AF-A0A973H8A4-F1
#
_cell.length_a   1.000
_cell.length_b   1.000
_cell.length_c   1.000
_cell.angle_alpha   90.00
_cell.angle_beta   90.00
_cell.angle_gamma   90.00
#
_symmetry.space_group_name_H-M   'P 1'
#
loop_
_entity.id
_entity.type
_entity.pdbx_description
1 polymer ?
#
loop_
_entity_poly.entity_id
_entity_poly.type
_entity_poly.pdbx_seq_one_letter_code
_entity_poly.pdbx_strand_id
1 'polypeptide(L)'
;WKTFIEEDALLVEVNPLAKVASGDVIALDGKVSLDENAEFRQPEHEALQDKDAANPLEAAAKEKNLNYVKLDGEVGIIGNGAGLVMSTLDVVAYAGENHGGVKPANFLDIGGGASAAVMANGLEIILGDPDVKSVFVNVFGGITACDEVANGIVQALQLLADKGEEVTKPLVVRLDGNNAELGRKILSDANHPLVQRVDTMDGAADKAAELAAAK
;
A
#
# COMPACT_ATOMS: atom_id res chain seq x y z
N TRP A 1 -33.62 6.62 -0.59
CA TRP A 1 -33.22 7.64 0.41
C TRP A 1 -33.19 7.08 1.82
N LYS A 2 -34.22 6.35 2.30
CA LYS A 2 -34.18 5.71 3.63
C LYS A 2 -32.97 4.81 3.81
N THR A 3 -32.82 3.82 2.92
CA THR A 3 -31.63 2.95 2.84
C THR A 3 -30.33 3.74 2.83
N PHE A 4 -30.26 4.86 2.08
CA PHE A 4 -29.05 5.67 2.03
C PHE A 4 -28.66 6.26 3.40
N ILE A 5 -29.63 6.71 4.18
CA ILE A 5 -29.40 7.30 5.51
C ILE A 5 -29.24 6.22 6.59
N GLU A 6 -30.10 5.21 6.57
CA GLU A 6 -30.16 4.16 7.60
C GLU A 6 -28.94 3.23 7.52
N GLU A 7 -28.43 2.98 6.32
CA GLU A 7 -27.24 2.13 6.09
C GLU A 7 -25.94 2.92 5.98
N ASP A 8 -25.91 4.22 6.32
CA ASP A 8 -24.73 5.06 6.13
C ASP A 8 -24.08 4.89 4.74
N ALA A 9 -24.90 4.84 3.69
CA ALA A 9 -24.42 4.55 2.35
C ALA A 9 -23.77 5.79 1.72
N LEU A 10 -22.68 5.58 0.99
CA LEU A 10 -22.07 6.57 0.11
C LEU A 10 -22.79 6.64 -1.25
N LEU A 11 -23.38 5.53 -1.69
CA LEU A 11 -24.10 5.41 -2.94
C LEU A 11 -25.25 4.43 -2.80
N VAL A 12 -26.42 4.79 -3.35
CA VAL A 12 -27.51 3.85 -3.66
C VAL A 12 -27.92 4.10 -5.10
N GLU A 13 -27.46 3.24 -6.00
CA GLU A 13 -27.79 3.26 -7.42
C GLU A 13 -28.83 2.19 -7.72
N VAL A 14 -29.89 2.56 -8.42
CA VAL A 14 -30.88 1.60 -8.95
C VAL A 14 -30.81 1.67 -10.45
N ASN A 15 -30.29 0.63 -11.08
CA ASN A 15 -30.11 0.60 -12.53
C ASN A 15 -30.17 -0.84 -13.08
N PRO A 16 -31.27 -1.25 -13.73
CA PRO A 16 -32.39 -0.40 -14.17
C PRO A 16 -33.54 -0.29 -13.16
N LEU A 17 -34.14 0.91 -13.11
CA LEU A 17 -35.48 1.13 -12.55
C LEU A 17 -36.52 0.90 -13.66
N ALA A 18 -37.12 -0.29 -13.69
CA ALA A 18 -37.98 -0.70 -14.80
C ALA A 18 -39.46 -0.45 -14.50
N LYS A 19 -40.18 -0.01 -15.53
CA LYS A 19 -41.65 -0.10 -15.56
C LYS A 19 -42.05 -1.39 -16.26
N VAL A 20 -42.62 -2.33 -15.52
CA VAL A 20 -43.02 -3.63 -16.05
C VAL A 20 -44.40 -3.58 -16.73
N ALA A 21 -44.76 -4.64 -17.45
CA ALA A 21 -45.99 -4.69 -18.26
C ALA A 21 -47.28 -4.49 -17.45
N SER A 22 -47.29 -4.83 -16.14
CA SER A 22 -48.42 -4.54 -15.24
C SER A 22 -48.60 -3.05 -14.95
N GLY A 23 -47.61 -2.22 -15.30
CA GLY A 23 -47.56 -0.79 -15.00
C GLY A 23 -46.77 -0.45 -13.74
N ASP A 24 -46.39 -1.46 -12.95
CA ASP A 24 -45.60 -1.28 -11.72
C ASP A 24 -44.17 -0.83 -12.01
N VAL A 25 -43.58 -0.09 -11.07
CA VAL A 25 -42.18 0.33 -11.11
C VAL A 25 -41.39 -0.53 -10.15
N ILE A 26 -40.34 -1.19 -10.65
CA ILE A 26 -39.54 -2.17 -9.90
C ILE A 26 -38.06 -1.83 -10.06
N ALA A 27 -37.31 -1.89 -8.96
CA ALA A 27 -35.85 -1.90 -9.00
C ALA A 27 -35.40 -3.31 -9.43
N LEU A 28 -34.97 -3.46 -10.68
CA LEU A 28 -34.52 -4.78 -11.18
C LEU A 28 -33.12 -5.12 -10.72
N ASP A 29 -32.29 -4.09 -10.53
CA ASP A 29 -30.92 -4.22 -10.06
C ASP A 29 -30.54 -2.95 -9.29
N GLY A 30 -29.57 -3.07 -8.40
CA GLY A 30 -29.06 -1.97 -7.62
C GLY A 30 -27.67 -2.23 -7.06
N LYS A 31 -26.89 -1.15 -6.97
CA LYS A 31 -25.57 -1.14 -6.36
C LYS A 31 -25.57 -0.21 -5.16
N VAL A 32 -25.14 -0.72 -4.02
CA VAL A 32 -24.99 0.05 -2.79
C VAL A 32 -23.52 0.07 -2.40
N SER A 33 -22.97 1.25 -2.14
CA SER A 33 -21.65 1.42 -1.52
C SER A 33 -21.85 1.96 -0.11
N LEU A 34 -21.30 1.27 0.88
CA LEU A 34 -21.41 1.61 2.30
C LEU A 34 -20.19 2.42 2.75
N ASP A 35 -20.36 3.30 3.75
CA ASP A 35 -19.24 4.03 4.35
C ASP A 35 -18.53 3.16 5.40
N GLU A 36 -17.31 2.72 5.10
CA GLU A 36 -16.49 1.94 6.04
C GLU A 36 -16.22 2.68 7.35
N ASN A 37 -16.21 4.03 7.35
CA ASN A 37 -16.03 4.80 8.59
C ASN A 37 -17.23 4.69 9.54
N ALA A 38 -18.38 4.21 9.08
CA ALA A 38 -19.58 4.03 9.88
C ALA A 38 -19.71 2.60 10.44
N GLU A 39 -18.79 1.69 10.13
CA GLU A 39 -18.84 0.27 10.53
C GLU A 39 -19.07 0.09 12.05
N PHE A 40 -18.48 0.98 12.87
CA PHE A 40 -18.64 0.97 14.33
C PHE A 40 -20.09 1.10 14.83
N ARG A 41 -20.99 1.63 14.00
CA ARG A 41 -22.42 1.77 14.29
C ARG A 41 -23.31 0.95 13.35
N GLN A 42 -22.72 0.15 12.48
CA GLN A 42 -23.38 -0.69 11.49
C GLN A 42 -22.87 -2.14 11.55
N PRO A 43 -23.06 -2.85 12.68
CA PRO A 43 -22.47 -4.19 12.88
C PRO A 43 -22.97 -5.24 11.90
N GLU A 44 -24.13 -5.02 11.27
CA GLU A 44 -24.69 -5.94 10.28
C GLU A 44 -23.95 -5.88 8.93
N HIS A 45 -23.18 -4.81 8.65
CA HIS A 45 -22.46 -4.64 7.39
C HIS A 45 -21.37 -5.68 7.19
N GLU A 46 -20.76 -6.19 8.26
CA GLU A 46 -19.73 -7.23 8.15
C GLU A 46 -20.27 -8.49 7.46
N ALA A 47 -21.54 -8.84 7.70
CA ALA A 47 -22.18 -10.00 7.09
C ALA A 47 -22.45 -9.82 5.58
N LEU A 48 -22.41 -8.58 5.08
CA LEU A 48 -22.58 -8.27 3.66
C LEU A 48 -21.25 -8.34 2.89
N GLN A 49 -20.11 -8.40 3.59
CA GLN A 49 -18.81 -8.42 2.94
C GLN A 49 -18.53 -9.80 2.35
N ASP A 50 -18.39 -9.86 1.02
CA ASP A 50 -17.87 -11.04 0.33
C ASP A 50 -16.35 -11.11 0.50
N LYS A 51 -15.90 -11.85 1.52
CA LYS A 51 -14.47 -12.00 1.84
C LYS A 51 -13.72 -12.83 0.79
N ASP A 52 -14.42 -13.67 0.03
CA ASP A 52 -13.81 -14.57 -0.97
C ASP A 52 -13.49 -13.85 -2.28
N ALA A 53 -14.17 -12.73 -2.57
CA ALA A 53 -13.93 -11.91 -3.75
C ALA A 53 -12.70 -10.97 -3.64
N ALA A 54 -12.12 -10.81 -2.44
CA ALA A 54 -11.00 -9.91 -2.20
C ALA A 54 -9.68 -10.51 -2.72
N ASN A 55 -8.76 -9.65 -3.18
CA ASN A 55 -7.40 -10.08 -3.49
C ASN A 55 -6.75 -10.64 -2.22
N PRO A 56 -6.11 -11.84 -2.25
CA PRO A 56 -5.48 -12.42 -1.06
C PRO A 56 -4.47 -11.52 -0.36
N LEU A 57 -3.73 -10.68 -1.11
CA LEU A 57 -2.78 -9.71 -0.55
C LEU A 57 -3.50 -8.55 0.14
N GLU A 58 -4.61 -8.07 -0.43
CA GLU A 58 -5.45 -7.04 0.19
C GLU A 58 -6.12 -7.55 1.46
N ALA A 59 -6.61 -8.79 1.45
CA ALA A 59 -7.15 -9.45 2.63
C ALA A 59 -6.09 -9.58 3.75
N ALA A 60 -4.90 -10.10 3.42
CA ALA A 60 -3.80 -10.24 4.38
C ALA A 60 -3.30 -8.88 4.91
N ALA A 61 -3.30 -7.83 4.08
CA ALA A 61 -2.98 -6.48 4.51
C ALA A 61 -4.06 -5.91 5.45
N LYS A 62 -5.35 -6.12 5.15
CA LYS A 62 -6.47 -5.70 6.00
C LYS A 62 -6.40 -6.34 7.40
N GLU A 63 -6.09 -7.63 7.49
CA GLU A 63 -5.86 -8.33 8.76
C GLU A 63 -4.72 -7.71 9.60
N LYS A 64 -3.71 -7.15 8.92
CA LYS A 64 -2.58 -6.46 9.53
C LYS A 64 -2.83 -4.96 9.75
N ASN A 65 -4.04 -4.46 9.50
CA ASN A 65 -4.44 -3.04 9.55
C ASN A 65 -3.58 -2.15 8.64
N LEU A 66 -3.28 -2.63 7.44
CA LEU A 66 -2.53 -1.90 6.42
C LEU A 66 -3.45 -1.45 5.29
N ASN A 67 -3.26 -0.22 4.82
CA ASN A 67 -3.97 0.31 3.66
C ASN A 67 -3.22 -0.10 2.39
N TYR A 68 -3.62 -1.24 1.79
CA TYR A 68 -2.97 -1.81 0.62
C TYR A 68 -3.95 -1.93 -0.55
N VAL A 69 -3.50 -1.62 -1.75
CA VAL A 69 -4.24 -1.88 -3.01
C VAL A 69 -3.26 -2.47 -4.02
N LYS A 70 -3.61 -3.59 -4.63
CA LYS A 70 -2.79 -4.24 -5.66
C LYS A 70 -2.92 -3.50 -7.00
N LEU A 71 -1.80 -3.32 -7.71
CA LEU A 71 -1.73 -2.76 -9.05
C LEU A 71 -0.94 -3.71 -9.98
N ASP A 72 -1.00 -3.43 -11.29
CA ASP A 72 -0.31 -4.21 -12.32
C ASP A 72 1.07 -3.58 -12.63
N GLY A 73 2.08 -3.92 -11.82
CA GLY A 73 3.45 -3.43 -11.98
C GLY A 73 4.49 -4.20 -11.16
N GLU A 74 5.71 -3.70 -11.16
CA GLU A 74 6.91 -4.41 -10.68
C GLU A 74 7.61 -3.72 -9.51
N VAL A 75 7.36 -2.43 -9.27
CA VAL A 75 7.98 -1.69 -8.15
C VAL A 75 7.01 -1.64 -6.98
N GLY A 76 7.32 -2.37 -5.92
CA GLY A 76 6.53 -2.36 -4.70
C GLY A 76 6.73 -1.05 -3.93
N ILE A 77 5.65 -0.34 -3.60
CA ILE A 77 5.73 0.96 -2.90
C ILE A 77 5.35 0.79 -1.44
N ILE A 78 6.15 1.37 -0.55
CA ILE A 78 5.83 1.56 0.87
C ILE A 78 6.07 3.02 1.23
N GLY A 79 5.06 3.70 1.77
CA GLY A 79 5.26 5.07 2.26
C GLY A 79 4.26 5.45 3.35
N ASN A 80 4.50 6.60 3.98
CA ASN A 80 3.64 7.11 5.03
C ASN A 80 2.78 8.29 4.55
N GLY A 81 1.46 8.15 4.70
CA GLY A 81 0.45 9.09 4.25
C GLY A 81 0.05 8.87 2.79
N ALA A 82 -1.24 8.66 2.57
CA ALA A 82 -1.81 8.37 1.25
C ALA A 82 -1.37 9.36 0.14
N GLY A 83 -1.29 10.65 0.42
CA GLY A 83 -0.85 11.66 -0.56
C GLY A 83 0.60 11.48 -1.02
N LEU A 84 1.50 11.13 -0.10
CA LEU A 84 2.90 10.85 -0.43
C LEU A 84 3.00 9.54 -1.22
N VAL A 85 2.27 8.51 -0.82
CA VAL A 85 2.26 7.21 -1.53
C VAL A 85 1.75 7.39 -2.95
N MET A 86 0.63 8.09 -3.17
CA MET A 86 0.12 8.39 -4.52
C MET A 86 1.14 9.16 -5.36
N SER A 87 1.76 10.20 -4.80
CA SER A 87 2.82 10.93 -5.50
C SER A 87 4.03 10.05 -5.82
N THR A 88 4.29 9.03 -4.98
CA THR A 88 5.35 8.04 -5.18
C THR A 88 5.03 7.10 -6.35
N LEU A 89 3.75 6.70 -6.49
CA LEU A 89 3.28 5.95 -7.66
C LEU A 89 3.54 6.74 -8.95
N ASP A 90 3.19 8.02 -8.95
CA ASP A 90 3.34 8.89 -10.12
C ASP A 90 4.80 9.03 -10.56
N VAL A 91 5.71 9.36 -9.63
CA VAL A 91 7.14 9.50 -9.97
C VAL A 91 7.78 8.18 -10.40
N VAL A 92 7.33 7.04 -9.86
CA VAL A 92 7.80 5.72 -10.29
C VAL A 92 7.27 5.38 -11.68
N ALA A 93 6.01 5.70 -11.97
CA ALA A 93 5.47 5.52 -13.31
C ALA A 93 6.21 6.38 -14.35
N TYR A 94 6.49 7.65 -14.04
CA TYR A 94 7.28 8.53 -14.91
C TYR A 94 8.72 8.04 -15.08
N ALA A 95 9.39 7.61 -14.00
CA ALA A 95 10.72 7.03 -14.09
C ALA A 95 10.70 5.75 -14.94
N GLY A 96 9.67 4.92 -14.78
CA GLY A 96 9.45 3.69 -15.51
C GLY A 96 9.41 3.85 -17.03
N GLU A 97 8.98 5.01 -17.54
CA GLU A 97 9.04 5.32 -18.99
C GLU A 97 10.48 5.21 -19.54
N ASN A 98 11.49 5.54 -18.73
CA ASN A 98 12.90 5.42 -19.09
C ASN A 98 13.45 3.99 -18.89
N HIS A 99 12.74 3.14 -18.16
CA HIS A 99 13.16 1.79 -17.76
C HIS A 99 12.24 0.71 -18.33
N GLY A 100 11.85 0.82 -19.60
CA GLY A 100 11.08 -0.21 -20.30
C GLY A 100 9.59 -0.27 -19.95
N GLY A 101 9.05 0.79 -19.35
CA GLY A 101 7.63 0.89 -18.99
C GLY A 101 7.28 0.21 -17.67
N VAL A 102 8.25 0.06 -16.78
CA VAL A 102 8.05 -0.42 -15.40
C VAL A 102 7.00 0.42 -14.67
N LYS A 103 6.16 -0.22 -13.86
CA LYS A 103 5.06 0.44 -13.15
C LYS A 103 5.10 0.15 -11.65
N PRO A 104 4.45 1.01 -10.83
CA PRO A 104 4.19 0.66 -9.44
C PRO A 104 3.29 -0.57 -9.34
N ALA A 105 3.68 -1.52 -8.48
CA ALA A 105 3.00 -2.79 -8.27
C ALA A 105 1.85 -2.70 -7.27
N ASN A 106 1.83 -1.66 -6.43
CA ASN A 106 0.83 -1.52 -5.38
C ASN A 106 0.80 -0.08 -4.84
N PHE A 107 -0.26 0.21 -4.10
CA PHE A 107 -0.31 1.25 -3.08
C PHE A 107 -0.15 0.59 -1.70
N LEU A 108 0.70 1.12 -0.83
CA LEU A 108 0.74 0.74 0.59
C LEU A 108 1.05 1.96 1.45
N ASP A 109 0.07 2.34 2.26
CA ASP A 109 0.21 3.38 3.28
C ASP A 109 0.30 2.75 4.67
N ILE A 110 1.44 2.97 5.34
CA ILE A 110 1.69 2.52 6.72
C ILE A 110 1.18 3.52 7.78
N GLY A 111 0.58 4.64 7.35
CA GLY A 111 0.06 5.69 8.20
C GLY A 111 1.14 6.49 8.93
N GLY A 112 0.74 7.25 9.95
CA GLY A 112 1.64 8.11 10.74
C GLY A 112 2.46 7.39 11.81
N GLY A 113 2.38 6.05 11.90
CA GLY A 113 3.07 5.24 12.92
C GLY A 113 3.86 4.11 12.30
N ALA A 114 5.09 4.39 11.84
CA ALA A 114 5.97 3.36 11.25
C ALA A 114 6.74 2.57 12.31
N SER A 115 6.02 1.87 13.20
CA SER A 115 6.68 0.94 14.13
C SER A 115 7.37 -0.20 13.37
N ALA A 116 8.37 -0.85 13.99
CA ALA A 116 9.06 -1.99 13.39
C ALA A 116 8.11 -3.12 12.97
N ALA A 117 7.05 -3.37 13.74
CA ALA A 117 6.04 -4.37 13.41
C ALA A 117 5.22 -3.99 12.15
N VAL A 118 4.82 -2.72 12.03
CA VAL A 118 4.10 -2.22 10.85
C VAL A 118 4.98 -2.30 9.60
N MET A 119 6.27 -1.93 9.71
CA MET A 119 7.23 -2.05 8.62
C MET A 119 7.47 -3.51 8.21
N ALA A 120 7.60 -4.43 9.17
CA ALA A 120 7.76 -5.85 8.89
C ALA A 120 6.54 -6.43 8.19
N ASN A 121 5.34 -6.11 8.67
CA ASN A 121 4.09 -6.49 8.04
C ASN A 121 3.97 -5.97 6.61
N GLY A 122 4.33 -4.71 6.38
CA GLY A 122 4.32 -4.10 5.05
C GLY A 122 5.30 -4.80 4.10
N LEU A 123 6.55 -4.99 4.53
CA LEU A 123 7.55 -5.71 3.74
C LEU A 123 7.13 -7.15 3.44
N GLU A 124 6.56 -7.87 4.39
CA GLU A 124 6.07 -9.24 4.19
C GLU A 124 5.01 -9.30 3.06
N ILE A 125 4.05 -8.37 3.04
CA ILE A 125 3.03 -8.28 1.99
C ILE A 125 3.67 -7.98 0.62
N ILE A 126 4.53 -6.96 0.53
CA ILE A 126 5.16 -6.56 -0.75
C ILE A 126 6.13 -7.63 -1.28
N LEU A 127 6.88 -8.28 -0.40
CA LEU A 127 7.82 -9.32 -0.79
C LEU A 127 7.10 -10.61 -1.20
N GLY A 128 5.92 -10.87 -0.63
CA GLY A 128 5.05 -11.99 -1.03
C GLY A 128 4.43 -11.86 -2.42
N ASP A 129 4.32 -10.65 -2.96
CA ASP A 129 3.79 -10.40 -4.31
C ASP A 129 4.80 -10.86 -5.40
N PRO A 130 4.48 -11.87 -6.23
CA PRO A 130 5.41 -12.40 -7.24
C PRO A 130 5.74 -11.41 -8.37
N ASP A 131 4.89 -10.41 -8.60
CA ASP A 131 5.10 -9.41 -9.66
C ASP A 131 6.19 -8.41 -9.26
N VAL A 132 6.31 -8.13 -7.95
CA VAL A 132 7.28 -7.18 -7.42
C VAL A 132 8.72 -7.67 -7.66
N LYS A 133 9.54 -6.83 -8.29
CA LYS A 133 10.97 -7.06 -8.57
C LYS A 133 11.91 -6.19 -7.74
N SER A 134 11.46 -5.00 -7.34
CA SER A 134 12.16 -4.09 -6.43
C SER A 134 11.16 -3.41 -5.49
N VAL A 135 11.63 -2.88 -4.37
CA VAL A 135 10.79 -2.16 -3.40
C VAL A 135 11.30 -0.75 -3.21
N PHE A 136 10.43 0.25 -3.31
CA PHE A 136 10.72 1.62 -2.97
C PHE A 136 10.03 2.02 -1.65
N VAL A 137 10.83 2.23 -0.61
CA VAL A 137 10.38 2.77 0.67
C VAL A 137 10.62 4.29 0.67
N ASN A 138 9.54 5.06 0.62
CA ASN A 138 9.57 6.52 0.62
C ASN A 138 8.89 7.07 1.88
N VAL A 139 9.69 7.57 2.82
CA VAL A 139 9.18 8.09 4.09
C VAL A 139 9.58 9.54 4.30
N PHE A 140 8.57 10.34 4.61
CA PHE A 140 8.75 11.72 5.06
C PHE A 140 8.39 11.82 6.54
N GLY A 141 9.42 11.98 7.37
CA GLY A 141 9.33 12.14 8.80
C GLY A 141 8.64 13.45 9.18
N GLY A 142 7.45 13.31 9.77
CA GLY A 142 6.71 14.37 10.43
C GLY A 142 6.47 13.97 11.88
N ILE A 143 5.35 13.29 12.12
CA ILE A 143 5.03 12.66 13.43
C ILE A 143 5.94 11.45 13.66
N THR A 144 6.16 10.64 12.63
CA THR A 144 7.09 9.51 12.66
C THR A 144 8.53 9.99 12.50
N ALA A 145 9.44 9.54 13.35
CA ALA A 145 10.86 9.86 13.23
C ALA A 145 11.55 8.88 12.27
N CYS A 146 12.42 9.37 11.39
CA CYS A 146 13.07 8.54 10.37
C CYS A 146 14.02 7.48 10.95
N ASP A 147 14.54 7.69 12.16
CA ASP A 147 15.36 6.71 12.88
C ASP A 147 14.53 5.50 13.35
N GLU A 148 13.29 5.70 13.79
CA GLU A 148 12.38 4.60 14.10
C GLU A 148 12.06 3.76 12.86
N VAL A 149 11.80 4.43 11.73
CA VAL A 149 11.55 3.78 10.43
C VAL A 149 12.79 2.98 9.99
N ALA A 150 13.98 3.57 10.06
CA ALA A 150 15.22 2.91 9.71
C ALA A 150 15.48 1.67 10.56
N ASN A 151 15.31 1.78 11.88
CA ASN A 151 15.38 0.64 12.79
C ASN A 151 14.33 -0.42 12.44
N GLY A 152 13.12 0.01 12.09
CA GLY A 152 12.04 -0.88 11.65
C GLY A 152 12.38 -1.67 10.40
N ILE A 153 13.00 -1.04 9.40
CA ILE A 153 13.47 -1.72 8.17
C ILE A 153 14.53 -2.77 8.52
N VAL A 154 15.53 -2.41 9.33
CA VAL A 154 16.62 -3.33 9.71
C VAL A 154 16.08 -4.52 10.49
N GLN A 155 15.18 -4.28 11.47
CA GLN A 155 14.56 -5.35 12.26
C GLN A 155 13.63 -6.22 11.41
N ALA A 156 12.86 -5.64 10.51
CA ALA A 156 12.00 -6.38 9.59
C ALA A 156 12.80 -7.33 8.72
N LEU A 157 13.90 -6.87 8.12
CA LEU A 157 14.78 -7.71 7.30
C LEU A 157 15.39 -8.86 8.12
N GLN A 158 15.80 -8.60 9.36
CA GLN A 158 16.29 -9.65 10.26
C GLN A 158 15.20 -10.67 10.59
N LEU A 159 13.99 -10.23 10.94
CA LEU A 159 12.87 -11.11 11.27
C LEU A 159 12.48 -12.01 10.09
N LEU A 160 12.46 -11.47 8.87
CA LEU A 160 12.17 -12.26 7.66
C LEU A 160 13.28 -13.28 7.40
N ALA A 161 14.54 -12.90 7.57
CA ALA A 161 15.67 -13.82 7.46
C ALA A 161 15.59 -14.94 8.52
N ASP A 162 15.24 -14.62 9.76
CA ASP A 162 15.10 -15.59 10.86
C ASP A 162 13.95 -16.59 10.64
N LYS A 163 12.88 -16.16 9.94
CA LYS A 163 11.78 -17.03 9.49
C LYS A 163 12.16 -17.95 8.33
N GLY A 164 13.35 -17.78 7.76
CA GLY A 164 13.80 -18.50 6.56
C GLY A 164 13.19 -17.98 5.26
N GLU A 165 12.61 -16.78 5.28
CA GLU A 165 12.12 -16.11 4.09
C GLU A 165 13.28 -15.40 3.39
N GLU A 166 13.63 -15.88 2.19
CA GLU A 166 14.74 -15.31 1.43
C GLU A 166 14.32 -13.96 0.83
N VAL A 167 14.70 -12.87 1.49
CA VAL A 167 14.55 -11.53 0.91
C VAL A 167 15.53 -11.42 -0.27
N THR A 168 15.01 -11.46 -1.49
CA THR A 168 15.83 -11.41 -2.73
C THR A 168 15.67 -10.12 -3.52
N LYS A 169 14.66 -9.32 -3.17
CA LYS A 169 14.29 -8.09 -3.88
C LYS A 169 15.08 -6.91 -3.30
N PRO A 170 15.71 -6.06 -4.12
CA PRO A 170 16.41 -4.88 -3.63
C PRO A 170 15.41 -3.84 -3.11
N LEU A 171 15.78 -3.17 -2.02
CA LEU A 171 15.03 -2.10 -1.38
C LEU A 171 15.76 -0.78 -1.65
N VAL A 172 15.08 0.15 -2.33
CA VAL A 172 15.50 1.55 -2.41
C VAL A 172 14.81 2.32 -1.30
N VAL A 173 15.57 3.06 -0.49
CA VAL A 173 15.04 3.75 0.67
C VAL A 173 15.36 5.24 0.58
N ARG A 174 14.32 6.07 0.67
CA ARG A 174 14.44 7.52 0.83
C ARG A 174 13.77 7.93 2.14
N LEU A 175 14.59 8.49 3.03
CA LEU A 175 14.17 9.06 4.31
C LEU A 175 14.41 10.57 4.29
N ASP A 176 13.41 11.35 4.63
CA ASP A 176 13.50 12.82 4.70
C ASP A 176 12.67 13.37 5.87
N GLY A 177 12.95 14.59 6.35
CA GLY A 177 12.24 15.19 7.49
C GLY A 177 12.84 14.85 8.86
N ASN A 178 11.99 14.65 9.89
CA ASN A 178 12.43 14.51 11.28
C ASN A 178 13.42 13.34 11.48
N ASN A 179 14.57 13.61 12.12
CA ASN A 179 15.68 12.67 12.34
C ASN A 179 16.18 11.93 11.07
N ALA A 180 15.99 12.49 9.87
CA ALA A 180 16.41 11.85 8.62
C ALA A 180 17.90 11.51 8.60
N GLU A 181 18.78 12.41 9.06
CA GLU A 181 20.23 12.14 9.12
C GLU A 181 20.56 10.91 9.97
N LEU A 182 19.92 10.77 11.13
CA LEU A 182 20.11 9.62 12.01
C LEU A 182 19.56 8.33 11.38
N GLY A 183 18.37 8.37 10.78
CA GLY A 183 17.80 7.23 10.06
C GLY A 183 18.70 6.77 8.90
N ARG A 184 19.23 7.70 8.12
CA ARG A 184 20.19 7.42 7.04
C ARG A 184 21.48 6.80 7.59
N LYS A 185 21.96 7.27 8.74
CA LYS A 185 23.12 6.69 9.43
C LYS A 185 22.85 5.25 9.89
N ILE A 186 21.69 4.97 10.50
CA ILE A 186 21.30 3.61 10.92
C ILE A 186 21.33 2.64 9.73
N LEU A 187 20.73 3.02 8.60
CA LEU A 187 20.75 2.19 7.38
C LEU A 187 22.17 1.98 6.85
N SER A 188 23.01 3.03 6.90
CA SER A 188 24.40 2.96 6.44
C SER A 188 25.25 2.06 7.34
N ASP A 189 25.05 2.13 8.66
CA ASP A 189 25.77 1.31 9.64
C ASP A 189 25.33 -0.17 9.56
N ALA A 190 24.05 -0.44 9.29
CA ALA A 190 23.55 -1.79 9.05
C ALA A 190 24.13 -2.40 7.77
N ASN A 191 24.43 -1.58 6.76
CA ASN A 191 25.11 -1.93 5.51
C ASN A 191 24.53 -3.21 4.85
N HIS A 192 23.20 -3.34 4.85
CA HIS A 192 22.54 -4.52 4.32
C HIS A 192 22.65 -4.55 2.78
N PRO A 193 23.07 -5.67 2.16
CA PRO A 193 23.41 -5.71 0.72
C PRO A 193 22.24 -5.41 -0.22
N LEU A 194 21.00 -5.61 0.25
CA LEU A 194 19.79 -5.33 -0.53
C LEU A 194 19.28 -3.89 -0.39
N VAL A 195 19.79 -3.12 0.59
CA VAL A 195 19.26 -1.79 0.90
C VAL A 195 20.13 -0.73 0.25
N GLN A 196 19.53 0.08 -0.63
CA GLN A 196 20.17 1.21 -1.29
C GLN A 196 19.51 2.51 -0.84
N ARG A 197 20.28 3.38 -0.20
CA ARG A 197 19.81 4.71 0.20
C ARG A 197 19.92 5.67 -0.98
N VAL A 198 18.86 6.41 -1.25
CA VAL A 198 18.86 7.52 -2.22
C VAL A 198 18.20 8.75 -1.59
N ASP A 199 18.78 9.93 -1.83
CA ASP A 199 18.43 11.14 -1.09
C ASP A 199 17.21 11.88 -1.68
N THR A 200 17.04 11.83 -3.00
CA THR A 200 15.92 12.50 -3.69
C THR A 200 14.83 11.51 -4.05
N MET A 201 13.59 11.99 -4.10
CA MET A 201 12.44 11.19 -4.50
C MET A 201 12.57 10.71 -5.95
N ASP A 202 12.92 11.60 -6.87
CA ASP A 202 13.10 11.26 -8.30
C ASP A 202 14.24 10.26 -8.50
N GLY A 203 15.37 10.45 -7.82
CA GLY A 203 16.51 9.53 -7.92
C GLY A 203 16.19 8.16 -7.32
N ALA A 204 15.41 8.12 -6.23
CA ALA A 204 15.00 6.87 -5.63
C ALA A 204 13.99 6.11 -6.50
N ALA A 205 13.05 6.83 -7.14
CA ALA A 205 12.11 6.27 -8.09
C ALA A 205 12.81 5.71 -9.33
N ASP A 206 13.73 6.48 -9.91
CA ASP A 206 14.57 6.06 -11.05
C ASP A 206 15.37 4.80 -10.70
N LYS A 207 16.01 4.77 -9.52
CA LYS A 207 16.79 3.61 -9.09
C LYS A 207 15.92 2.37 -8.86
N ALA A 208 14.73 2.53 -8.28
CA ALA A 208 13.81 1.42 -8.06
C ALA A 208 13.30 0.84 -9.38
N ALA A 209 12.96 1.70 -10.34
CA ALA A 209 12.57 1.30 -11.69
C ALA A 209 13.71 0.60 -12.44
N GLU A 210 14.94 1.13 -12.39
CA GLU A 210 16.13 0.50 -12.96
C GLU A 210 16.34 -0.93 -12.42
N LEU A 211 16.25 -1.09 -11.09
CA LEU A 211 16.42 -2.38 -10.42
C LEU A 211 15.32 -3.38 -10.73
N ALA A 212 14.09 -2.91 -10.96
CA ALA A 212 12.97 -3.75 -11.39
C ALA A 212 13.13 -4.21 -12.84
N ALA A 213 13.59 -3.33 -13.74
CA ALA A 213 13.79 -3.65 -15.14
C ALA A 213 14.96 -4.62 -15.40
N ALA A 214 15.93 -4.68 -14.48
CA ALA A 214 17.12 -5.52 -14.60
C ALA A 214 16.90 -7.01 -14.25
N LYS A 215 15.68 -7.41 -13.85
CA LYS A 215 15.34 -8.77 -13.41
C LYS A 215 14.16 -9.35 -14.18
#